data_AF-A0A952RYX0-F1
#
_entry.id   AF-A0A952RYX0-F1
#
_cell.length_a   1.000
_cell.length_b   1.000
_cell.length_c   1.000
_cell.angle_alpha   90.00
_cell.angle_beta   90.00
_cell.angle_gamma   90.00
#
_symmetry.space_group_name_H-M   'P 1'
#
loop_
_entity.id
_entity.type
_entity.pdbx_description
1 polymer ?
#
loop_
_entity_poly.entity_id
_entity_poly.type
_entity_poly.pdbx_seq_one_letter_code
_entity_poly.pdbx_strand_id
1 'polypeptide(L)'
;MARLQEFNGFTQVNLHASVGENGVNAKNDVIAVQALMRYGLNWRRSWADVELPEPNGVMGPKTAALIRRFQQELRKSAGRGVIVDGRIDPAKGIRPSGRRAMWTILMLNTAAVETFLLSGSQGTNYIAEISKHYPAFKAAVSSNGVGTLDLELEGSAPGIGTLGLSLE
;
A
#
# COMPACT_ATOMS: atom_id res chain seq x y z
N MET A 1 15.47 3.53 -2.25
CA MET A 1 14.78 2.82 -1.15
C MET A 1 13.34 3.29 -1.13
N ALA A 2 12.38 2.38 -0.90
CA ALA A 2 10.97 2.71 -0.80
C ALA A 2 10.75 3.83 0.24
N ARG A 3 9.74 4.66 0.02
CA ARG A 3 9.50 5.86 0.82
C ARG A 3 8.05 5.90 1.26
N LEU A 4 7.82 6.47 2.43
CA LEU A 4 6.48 6.88 2.84
C LEU A 4 6.19 8.24 2.20
N GLN A 5 5.05 8.35 1.53
CA GLN A 5 4.66 9.55 0.80
C GLN A 5 3.15 9.75 0.93
N GLU A 6 2.73 11.00 1.11
CA GLU A 6 1.31 11.32 1.11
C GLU A 6 0.71 11.26 -0.29
N PHE A 7 -0.40 10.51 -0.39
CA PHE A 7 -1.28 10.48 -1.54
C PHE A 7 -2.72 10.57 -1.06
N ASN A 8 -3.47 11.54 -1.60
CA ASN A 8 -4.88 11.77 -1.27
C ASN A 8 -5.15 11.95 0.24
N GLY A 9 -4.24 12.60 0.98
CA GLY A 9 -4.37 12.81 2.42
C GLY A 9 -4.00 11.60 3.29
N PHE A 10 -3.44 10.53 2.71
CA PHE A 10 -3.01 9.35 3.44
C PHE A 10 -1.53 9.05 3.17
N THR A 11 -0.78 8.72 4.23
CA THR A 11 0.59 8.21 4.09
C THR A 11 0.56 6.81 3.46
N GLN A 12 1.24 6.66 2.32
CA GLN A 12 1.32 5.40 1.59
C GLN A 12 2.75 5.01 1.25
N VAL A 13 2.97 3.71 1.02
CA VAL A 13 4.25 3.20 0.54
C VAL A 13 4.39 3.52 -0.94
N ASN A 14 5.45 4.24 -1.31
CA ASN A 14 5.86 4.44 -2.68
C ASN A 14 7.22 3.79 -2.95
N LEU A 15 7.44 3.40 -4.20
CA LEU A 15 8.72 2.84 -4.63
C LEU A 15 9.69 3.96 -4.98
N HIS A 16 10.99 3.72 -4.82
CA HIS A 16 12.01 4.60 -5.34
C HIS A 16 12.37 4.30 -6.79
N ALA A 17 12.47 3.01 -7.11
CA ALA A 17 12.70 2.55 -8.47
C ALA A 17 11.66 1.48 -8.85
N SER A 18 11.57 1.18 -10.15
CA SER A 18 10.63 0.18 -10.64
C SER A 18 10.98 -1.24 -10.17
N VAL A 19 9.95 -2.02 -9.88
CA VAL A 19 10.05 -3.42 -9.42
C VAL A 19 9.30 -4.33 -10.39
N GLY A 20 9.88 -5.48 -10.71
CA GLY A 20 9.30 -6.46 -11.63
C GLY A 20 10.07 -6.57 -12.95
N GLU A 21 9.34 -6.94 -13.99
CA GLU A 21 9.86 -7.10 -15.35
C GLU A 21 10.55 -5.82 -15.85
N ASN A 22 11.79 -5.93 -16.31
CA ASN A 22 12.62 -4.79 -16.75
C ASN A 22 12.72 -3.65 -15.69
N GLY A 23 12.52 -3.98 -14.42
CA GLY A 23 12.65 -3.06 -13.28
C GLY A 23 14.09 -2.97 -12.78
N VAL A 24 14.38 -1.91 -12.02
CA VAL A 24 15.66 -1.80 -11.29
C VAL A 24 15.76 -2.85 -10.19
N ASN A 25 14.62 -3.27 -9.63
CA ASN A 25 14.55 -4.33 -8.62
C ASN A 25 15.42 -4.06 -7.40
N ALA A 26 15.47 -2.78 -6.97
CA ALA A 26 16.18 -2.41 -5.76
C ALA A 26 15.61 -3.20 -4.57
N LYS A 27 16.49 -3.85 -3.80
CA LYS A 27 16.13 -4.80 -2.73
C LYS A 27 14.99 -4.29 -1.83
N ASN A 28 15.07 -3.04 -1.38
CA ASN A 28 14.06 -2.48 -0.48
C ASN A 28 12.72 -2.20 -1.16
N ASP A 29 12.71 -1.84 -2.44
CA ASP A 29 11.48 -1.69 -3.21
C ASP A 29 10.83 -3.07 -3.44
N VAL A 30 11.63 -4.11 -3.67
CA VAL A 30 11.13 -5.49 -3.77
C VAL A 30 10.54 -5.99 -2.45
N ILE A 31 11.22 -5.74 -1.32
CA ILE A 31 10.68 -6.04 0.02
C ILE A 31 9.34 -5.35 0.23
N ALA A 32 9.25 -4.05 -0.11
CA ALA A 32 8.02 -3.28 0.02
C ALA A 32 6.86 -3.90 -0.77
N VAL A 33 7.09 -4.27 -2.03
CA VAL A 33 6.09 -4.95 -2.88
C VAL A 33 5.68 -6.30 -2.27
N GLN A 34 6.65 -7.14 -1.89
CA GLN A 34 6.36 -8.47 -1.33
C GLN A 34 5.54 -8.37 -0.04
N ALA A 35 5.88 -7.45 0.87
CA ALA A 35 5.16 -7.24 2.12
C ALA A 35 3.73 -6.74 1.88
N LEU A 36 3.53 -5.77 0.97
CA LEU A 36 2.21 -5.27 0.60
C LEU A 36 1.35 -6.37 -0.03
N MET A 37 1.92 -7.17 -0.93
CA MET A 37 1.20 -8.30 -1.53
C MET A 37 0.83 -9.34 -0.48
N ARG A 38 1.79 -9.75 0.34
CA ARG A 38 1.57 -10.77 1.37
C ARG A 38 0.53 -10.32 2.38
N TYR A 39 0.62 -9.10 2.89
CA TYR A 39 -0.38 -8.57 3.81
C TYR A 39 -1.73 -8.34 3.12
N GLY A 40 -1.73 -7.62 2.00
CA GLY A 40 -2.94 -7.14 1.32
C GLY A 40 -3.79 -8.19 0.62
N LEU A 41 -3.21 -9.36 0.32
CA LEU A 41 -3.84 -10.39 -0.51
C LEU A 41 -4.09 -11.70 0.24
N ASN A 42 -3.43 -11.97 1.37
CA ASN A 42 -3.48 -13.27 2.06
C ASN A 42 -4.89 -13.70 2.51
N TRP A 43 -5.78 -12.77 2.83
CA TRP A 43 -7.16 -13.10 3.24
C TRP A 43 -8.13 -13.24 2.05
N ARG A 44 -7.73 -12.82 0.84
CA ARG A 44 -8.62 -12.78 -0.32
C ARG A 44 -8.83 -14.19 -0.86
N ARG A 45 -10.10 -14.56 -1.05
CA ARG A 45 -10.45 -15.87 -1.62
C ARG A 45 -9.81 -16.13 -2.99
N SER A 46 -9.62 -15.10 -3.82
CA SER A 46 -8.94 -15.19 -5.13
C SER A 46 -7.43 -15.49 -5.04
N TRP A 47 -6.85 -15.49 -3.83
CA TRP A 47 -5.43 -15.75 -3.55
C TRP A 47 -5.21 -16.91 -2.57
N ALA A 48 -6.26 -17.61 -2.15
CA ALA A 48 -6.17 -18.67 -1.14
C ALA A 48 -5.28 -19.86 -1.56
N ASP A 49 -5.12 -20.08 -2.87
CA ASP A 49 -4.28 -21.12 -3.46
C ASP A 49 -2.85 -20.66 -3.79
N VAL A 50 -2.49 -19.44 -3.40
CA VAL A 50 -1.24 -18.79 -3.81
C VAL A 50 -0.26 -18.70 -2.66
N GLU A 51 0.91 -19.27 -2.85
CA GLU A 51 2.04 -19.04 -1.95
C GLU A 51 2.61 -17.62 -2.18
N LEU A 52 2.30 -16.70 -1.27
CA LEU A 52 2.84 -15.33 -1.28
C LEU A 52 4.24 -15.34 -0.64
N PRO A 53 5.30 -14.88 -1.33
CA PRO A 53 6.68 -14.99 -0.85
C PRO A 53 6.92 -14.17 0.42
N GLU A 54 7.85 -14.62 1.25
CA GLU A 54 8.37 -13.80 2.34
C GLU A 54 9.02 -12.51 1.81
N PRO A 55 8.89 -11.36 2.49
CA PRO A 55 9.53 -10.11 2.10
C PRO A 55 11.06 -10.15 2.28
N ASN A 56 11.77 -10.75 1.33
CA ASN A 56 13.22 -10.96 1.36
C ASN A 56 14.01 -10.08 0.37
N GLY A 57 13.32 -9.39 -0.53
CA GLY A 57 13.92 -8.51 -1.52
C GLY A 57 14.48 -9.21 -2.75
N VAL A 58 14.23 -10.52 -2.90
CA VAL A 58 14.65 -11.29 -4.06
C VAL A 58 13.56 -11.22 -5.14
N MET A 59 13.89 -10.55 -6.25
CA MET A 59 13.01 -10.49 -7.43
C MET A 59 13.12 -11.78 -8.25
N GLY A 60 12.53 -12.86 -7.74
CA GLY A 60 12.46 -14.15 -8.42
C GLY A 60 11.28 -14.29 -9.40
N PRO A 61 11.22 -15.40 -10.16
CA PRO A 61 10.13 -15.67 -11.09
C PRO A 61 8.77 -15.77 -10.39
N LYS A 62 8.73 -16.27 -9.14
CA LYS A 62 7.51 -16.26 -8.31
C LYS A 62 7.00 -14.82 -8.10
N THR A 63 7.85 -13.90 -7.64
CA THR A 63 7.47 -12.48 -7.43
C THR A 63 6.96 -11.85 -8.74
N ALA A 64 7.61 -12.11 -9.88
CA ALA A 64 7.21 -11.57 -11.18
C ALA A 64 5.82 -12.08 -11.62
N ALA A 65 5.58 -13.37 -11.46
CA ALA A 65 4.29 -13.98 -11.77
C ALA A 65 3.16 -13.41 -10.91
N LEU A 66 3.42 -13.16 -9.62
CA LEU A 66 2.44 -12.58 -8.71
C LEU A 66 2.10 -11.13 -9.07
N ILE A 67 3.10 -10.31 -9.45
CA ILE A 67 2.85 -8.95 -9.94
C ILE A 67 1.92 -8.98 -11.16
N ARG A 68 2.20 -9.84 -12.14
CA ARG A 68 1.35 -10.01 -13.33
C ARG A 68 -0.06 -10.47 -12.94
N ARG A 69 -0.19 -11.46 -12.05
CA ARG A 69 -1.50 -11.96 -11.58
C ARG A 69 -2.31 -10.83 -10.92
N PHE A 70 -1.68 -10.03 -10.07
CA PHE A 70 -2.34 -8.90 -9.42
C PHE A 70 -2.80 -7.85 -10.43
N GLN A 71 -1.95 -7.47 -11.39
CA GLN A 71 -2.35 -6.56 -12.48
C GLN A 71 -3.50 -7.11 -13.32
N GLN A 72 -3.52 -8.42 -13.60
CA GLN A 72 -4.63 -9.08 -14.31
C GLN A 72 -5.94 -9.02 -13.53
N GLU A 73 -5.90 -9.22 -12.21
CA GLU A 73 -7.07 -9.10 -11.35
C GLU A 73 -7.59 -7.66 -11.32
N LEU A 74 -6.71 -6.67 -11.12
CA LEU A 74 -7.07 -5.26 -11.18
C LEU A 74 -7.68 -4.86 -12.53
N ARG A 75 -7.18 -5.45 -13.63
CA ARG A 75 -7.71 -5.22 -14.97
C ARG A 75 -9.15 -5.72 -15.13
N LYS A 76 -9.59 -6.72 -14.35
CA LYS A 76 -10.99 -7.19 -14.39
C LYS A 76 -11.97 -6.11 -13.91
N SER A 77 -11.57 -5.29 -12.93
CA SER A 77 -12.43 -4.22 -12.39
C SER A 77 -12.18 -2.85 -13.05
N ALA A 78 -10.92 -2.51 -13.36
CA ALA A 78 -10.56 -1.19 -13.89
C ALA A 78 -10.35 -1.15 -15.42
N GLY A 79 -10.51 -2.29 -16.10
CA GLY A 79 -10.40 -2.41 -17.56
C GLY A 79 -9.03 -1.96 -18.09
N ARG A 80 -9.03 -1.26 -19.24
CA ARG A 80 -7.81 -0.74 -19.89
C ARG A 80 -7.05 0.29 -19.05
N GLY A 81 -7.56 0.65 -17.87
CA GLY A 81 -6.88 1.47 -16.90
C GLY A 81 -5.76 0.77 -16.14
N VAL A 82 -5.49 -0.51 -16.38
CA VAL A 82 -4.37 -1.22 -15.76
C VAL A 82 -3.53 -1.88 -16.84
N ILE A 83 -2.23 -1.58 -16.83
CA ILE A 83 -1.24 -2.23 -17.68
C ILE A 83 -0.84 -3.56 -17.03
N VAL A 84 -0.78 -4.62 -17.83
CA VAL A 84 -0.38 -5.96 -17.39
C VAL A 84 0.96 -6.29 -18.06
N ASP A 85 2.04 -5.86 -17.43
CA ASP A 85 3.41 -5.97 -17.94
C ASP A 85 4.37 -6.62 -16.93
N GLY A 86 3.90 -6.91 -15.72
CA GLY A 86 4.72 -7.47 -14.65
C GLY A 86 5.64 -6.44 -14.00
N ARG A 87 5.41 -5.15 -14.20
CA ARG A 87 6.22 -4.05 -13.68
C ARG A 87 5.39 -3.09 -12.83
N ILE A 88 5.95 -2.68 -11.69
CA ILE A 88 5.38 -1.69 -10.78
C ILE A 88 6.32 -0.51 -10.77
N ASP A 89 5.86 0.63 -11.28
CA ASP A 89 6.60 1.88 -11.26
C ASP A 89 6.25 2.74 -10.02
N PRO A 90 7.17 3.59 -9.56
CA PRO A 90 6.89 4.65 -8.58
C PRO A 90 5.72 5.53 -9.01
N ALA A 91 4.81 5.81 -8.07
CA ALA A 91 3.77 6.80 -8.30
C ALA A 91 4.38 8.21 -8.29
N LYS A 92 4.19 8.98 -9.37
CA LYS A 92 4.74 10.34 -9.52
C LYS A 92 3.74 11.46 -9.18
N GLY A 93 2.90 11.25 -8.17
CA GLY A 93 1.88 12.22 -7.73
C GLY A 93 0.44 11.91 -8.21
N ILE A 94 -0.45 12.90 -8.07
CA ILE A 94 -1.84 12.86 -8.54
C ILE A 94 -1.83 13.15 -10.04
N ARG A 95 -2.57 12.35 -10.81
CA ARG A 95 -2.51 12.42 -12.28
C ARG A 95 -3.11 13.71 -12.80
N PRO A 96 -2.51 14.33 -13.81
CA PRO A 96 -3.22 15.19 -14.75
C PRO A 96 -4.27 14.34 -15.49
N SER A 97 -5.49 14.85 -15.61
CA SER A 97 -6.57 14.22 -16.36
C SER A 97 -6.11 13.94 -17.80
N GLY A 98 -6.21 12.69 -18.26
CA GLY A 98 -5.88 12.38 -19.64
C GLY A 98 -5.83 10.91 -20.03
N ARG A 99 -5.32 10.00 -19.17
CA ARG A 99 -5.37 8.54 -19.41
C ARG A 99 -5.48 7.73 -18.12
N ARG A 100 -6.39 6.74 -18.12
CA ARG A 100 -6.88 5.96 -16.97
C ARG A 100 -5.90 4.95 -16.34
N ALA A 101 -4.58 5.07 -16.47
CA ALA A 101 -3.67 3.96 -16.18
C ALA A 101 -3.29 3.75 -14.68
N MET A 102 -4.18 3.40 -13.73
CA MET A 102 -3.93 3.30 -12.27
C MET A 102 -2.54 2.76 -11.87
N TRP A 103 -1.90 3.39 -10.87
CA TRP A 103 -0.58 3.00 -10.42
C TRP A 103 -0.71 1.72 -9.60
N THR A 104 -0.05 0.64 -10.04
CA THR A 104 -0.15 -0.66 -9.37
C THR A 104 0.28 -0.58 -7.90
N ILE A 105 1.27 0.28 -7.58
CA ILE A 105 1.67 0.52 -6.19
C ILE A 105 0.56 1.13 -5.34
N LEU A 106 -0.22 2.09 -5.86
CA LEU A 106 -1.34 2.66 -5.11
C LEU A 106 -2.44 1.61 -4.88
N MET A 107 -2.70 0.76 -5.89
CA MET A 107 -3.67 -0.33 -5.74
C MET A 107 -3.22 -1.39 -4.72
N LEU A 108 -1.92 -1.66 -4.62
CA LEU A 108 -1.37 -2.53 -3.57
C LEU A 108 -1.55 -1.93 -2.19
N ASN A 109 -1.31 -0.62 -2.03
CA ASN A 109 -1.58 0.07 -0.77
C ASN A 109 -3.07 -0.01 -0.41
N THR A 110 -3.98 0.20 -1.36
CA THR A 110 -5.43 0.02 -1.14
C THR A 110 -5.76 -1.39 -0.64
N ALA A 111 -5.18 -2.43 -1.26
CA ALA A 111 -5.41 -3.81 -0.81
C ALA A 111 -4.91 -4.06 0.63
N ALA A 112 -3.79 -3.45 1.00
CA ALA A 112 -3.28 -3.49 2.36
C ALA A 112 -4.17 -2.72 3.35
N VAL A 113 -4.66 -1.53 2.98
CA VAL A 113 -5.61 -0.76 3.78
C VAL A 113 -6.90 -1.54 4.02
N GLU A 114 -7.48 -2.15 2.97
CA GLU A 114 -8.68 -2.98 3.11
C GLU A 114 -8.46 -4.12 4.09
N THR A 115 -7.30 -4.78 4.03
CA THR A 115 -6.93 -5.83 5.00
C THR A 115 -6.87 -5.29 6.42
N PHE A 116 -6.22 -4.15 6.61
CA PHE A 116 -6.12 -3.50 7.90
C PHE A 116 -7.48 -3.09 8.47
N LEU A 117 -8.39 -2.57 7.64
CA LEU A 117 -9.74 -2.23 8.09
C LEU A 117 -10.55 -3.45 8.55
N LEU A 118 -10.26 -4.63 8.01
CA LEU A 118 -10.95 -5.87 8.36
C LEU A 118 -10.37 -6.56 9.60
N SER A 119 -9.05 -6.52 9.78
CA SER A 119 -8.37 -7.36 10.80
C SER A 119 -7.23 -6.67 11.54
N GLY A 120 -7.03 -5.37 11.34
CA GLY A 120 -5.95 -4.62 11.94
C GLY A 120 -6.19 -4.24 13.40
N SER A 121 -5.09 -4.03 14.13
CA SER A 121 -5.12 -3.55 15.51
C SER A 121 -5.62 -2.10 15.60
N GLN A 122 -6.57 -1.83 16.51
CA GLN A 122 -7.07 -0.47 16.77
C GLN A 122 -5.95 0.48 17.23
N GLY A 123 -6.08 1.77 16.88
CA GLY A 123 -5.10 2.80 17.25
C GLY A 123 -3.78 2.73 16.48
N THR A 124 -3.70 1.94 15.40
CA THR A 124 -2.52 1.85 14.54
C THR A 124 -2.88 2.18 13.08
N ASN A 125 -1.92 2.02 12.17
CA ASN A 125 -2.17 2.08 10.73
C ASN A 125 -1.59 0.84 10.03
N TYR A 126 -2.01 0.59 8.79
CA TYR A 126 -1.59 -0.61 8.06
C TYR A 126 -0.07 -0.72 7.86
N ILE A 127 0.66 0.40 7.74
CA ILE A 127 2.13 0.39 7.61
C ILE A 127 2.77 -0.10 8.90
N ALA A 128 2.28 0.36 10.05
CA ALA A 128 2.73 -0.09 11.37
C ALA A 128 2.44 -1.58 11.58
N GLU A 129 1.26 -2.05 11.18
CA GLU A 129 0.87 -3.46 11.29
C GLU A 129 1.75 -4.36 10.39
N ILE A 130 1.96 -3.97 9.12
CA ILE A 130 2.90 -4.67 8.23
C ILE A 130 4.31 -4.67 8.83
N SER A 131 4.76 -3.55 9.40
CA SER A 131 6.10 -3.43 10.02
C SER A 131 6.27 -4.34 11.23
N LYS A 132 5.20 -4.61 11.98
CA LYS A 132 5.18 -5.56 13.10
C LYS A 132 5.30 -7.01 12.62
N HIS A 133 4.61 -7.36 11.54
CA HIS A 133 4.65 -8.72 10.98
C HIS A 133 5.93 -9.00 10.18
N TYR A 134 6.49 -7.99 9.52
CA TYR A 134 7.60 -8.15 8.58
C TYR A 134 8.75 -7.19 8.92
N PRO A 135 9.73 -7.59 9.77
CA PRO A 135 10.85 -6.73 10.15
C PRO A 135 11.68 -6.22 8.96
N ALA A 136 11.81 -7.02 7.90
CA ALA A 136 12.49 -6.61 6.67
C ALA A 136 11.78 -5.42 6.00
N PHE A 137 10.44 -5.39 6.02
CA PHE A 137 9.66 -4.26 5.52
C PHE A 137 9.92 -3.00 6.34
N LYS A 138 9.88 -3.11 7.68
CA LYS A 138 10.22 -1.99 8.58
C LYS A 138 11.59 -1.40 8.20
N ALA A 139 12.62 -2.24 8.09
CA ALA A 139 13.95 -1.80 7.67
C ALA A 139 13.97 -1.17 6.27
N ALA A 140 13.16 -1.68 5.33
CA ALA A 140 13.08 -1.19 3.96
C ALA A 140 12.44 0.20 3.83
N VAL A 141 11.48 0.55 4.72
CA VAL A 141 10.74 1.82 4.68
C VAL A 141 11.19 2.85 5.73
N SER A 142 11.89 2.44 6.79
CA SER A 142 12.31 3.33 7.91
C SER A 142 13.64 4.07 7.68
N SER A 143 14.35 3.85 6.58
CA SER A 143 15.71 4.39 6.39
C SER A 143 15.80 5.87 6.00
N ASN A 144 14.68 6.62 6.06
CA ASN A 144 14.67 8.07 5.96
C ASN A 144 13.72 8.64 7.04
N GLY A 145 14.29 9.12 8.13
CA GLY A 145 13.66 10.08 9.04
C GLY A 145 12.30 9.68 9.59
N VAL A 146 12.30 9.00 10.74
CA VAL A 146 11.17 8.98 11.65
C VAL A 146 10.90 10.43 12.08
N GLY A 147 9.98 11.11 11.38
CA GLY A 147 8.95 11.82 12.12
C GLY A 147 8.19 10.73 12.86
N THR A 148 8.26 10.75 14.18
CA THR A 148 7.37 9.97 15.04
C THR A 148 5.96 10.14 14.50
N LEU A 149 5.36 9.04 14.04
CA LEU A 149 3.91 9.00 13.78
C LEU A 149 3.23 9.00 15.14
N ASP A 150 3.29 10.14 15.84
CA ASP A 150 2.23 10.55 16.76
C ASP A 150 1.05 10.94 15.88
N LEU A 151 0.34 9.93 15.39
CA LEU A 151 -1.00 10.12 14.86
C LEU A 151 -1.90 10.38 16.06
N GLU A 152 -2.03 11.65 16.44
CA GLU A 152 -3.26 12.09 17.07
C GLU A 152 -4.40 11.72 16.10
N LEU A 153 -5.19 10.72 16.49
CA LEU A 153 -6.49 10.48 15.90
C LEU A 153 -7.25 11.81 16.03
N GLU A 154 -7.51 12.50 14.92
CA GLU A 154 -8.43 13.62 14.88
C GLU A 154 -9.71 13.18 15.60
N GLY A 155 -9.91 13.77 16.78
CA GLY A 155 -11.09 13.55 17.59
C GLY A 155 -12.31 13.87 16.74
N SER A 156 -13.23 12.91 16.69
CA SER A 156 -14.62 13.08 16.28
C SER A 156 -15.09 14.50 16.55
N ALA A 157 -15.50 15.19 15.48
CA ALA A 157 -16.04 16.55 15.54
C ALA A 157 -16.94 16.74 16.77
N PRO A 158 -16.62 17.65 17.70
CA PRO A 158 -17.48 17.90 18.83
C PRO A 158 -18.69 18.72 18.37
N GLY A 159 -19.87 18.12 18.54
CA GLY A 159 -21.07 18.80 19.00
C GLY A 159 -21.62 19.92 18.13
N ILE A 160 -22.71 19.62 17.41
CA ILE A 160 -23.73 20.59 17.04
C ILE A 160 -24.11 21.37 18.31
N GLY A 161 -23.77 22.66 18.36
CA GLY A 161 -24.10 23.53 19.47
C GLY A 161 -25.62 23.63 19.65
N THR A 162 -26.12 23.06 20.74
CA THR A 162 -27.42 23.40 21.29
C THR A 162 -27.39 24.86 21.73
N LEU A 163 -28.22 25.68 21.07
CA LEU A 163 -28.53 27.05 21.48
C LEU A 163 -29.15 27.03 22.88
N GLY A 164 -28.42 27.57 23.86
CA GLY A 164 -28.92 27.78 25.21
C GLY A 164 -30.02 28.84 25.21
N LEU A 165 -31.23 28.43 25.60
CA LEU A 165 -32.28 29.33 26.08
C LEU A 165 -31.91 29.75 27.51
N SER A 166 -31.59 31.03 27.70
CA SER A 166 -31.50 31.64 29.03
C SER A 166 -32.91 31.97 29.51
N LEU A 167 -33.28 31.46 30.68
CA LEU A 167 -34.40 31.94 31.50
C LEU A 167 -33.80 32.53 32.77
N GLU A 168 -33.82 33.86 32.87
CA GLU A 168 -33.98 34.61 34.12
C GLU A 168 -35.05 35.68 33.87
#